data_AF-R8WTJ0-F1
#
_entry.id   AF-R8WTJ0-F1
#
_cell.length_a   1.000
_cell.length_b   1.000
_cell.length_c   1.000
_cell.angle_alpha   90.00
_cell.angle_beta   90.00
_cell.angle_gamma   90.00
#
_symmetry.space_group_name_H-M   'P 1'
#
loop_
_entity.id
_entity.type
_entity.pdbx_description
1 polymer ?
#
loop_
_entity_poly.entity_id
_entity_poly.type
_entity_poly.pdbx_seq_one_letter_code
_entity_poly.pdbx_strand_id
1 'polypeptide(L)'
;MLKKGVLALALVIGMPVFAAEHWIDVRVPEQYQQQHIQGAVNIPLKEMKARIAAEVPDKTDTVKLYCNSGRQSGQAKDMLTEMGYTQVTNEGGINQIALPKVENQ
;
A
#
# COMPACT_ATOMS: atom_id res chain seq x y z
N MET A 1 44.71 35.17 -4.92
CA MET A 1 44.93 33.75 -4.58
C MET A 1 43.64 33.19 -4.01
N LEU A 2 42.93 32.37 -4.78
CA LEU A 2 41.67 31.74 -4.38
C LEU A 2 42.00 30.40 -3.68
N LYS A 3 41.76 30.30 -2.37
CA LYS A 3 41.79 29.02 -1.63
C LYS A 3 40.56 28.99 -0.71
N LYS A 4 39.47 28.38 -1.19
CA LYS A 4 38.99 27.03 -0.83
C LYS A 4 38.29 27.01 0.53
N GLY A 5 36.96 26.95 0.51
CA GLY A 5 36.11 26.73 1.67
C GLY A 5 36.10 25.28 2.17
N VAL A 6 35.44 25.08 3.31
CA VAL A 6 34.92 23.79 3.81
C VAL A 6 33.61 24.14 4.54
N LEU A 7 32.46 23.92 3.90
CA LEU A 7 31.63 22.70 3.95
C LEU A 7 30.90 22.57 5.30
N ALA A 8 29.63 22.98 5.30
CA ALA A 8 28.67 22.67 6.35
C ALA A 8 28.39 21.16 6.34
N LEU A 9 28.77 20.47 7.41
CA LEU A 9 28.33 19.10 7.65
C LEU A 9 27.04 19.16 8.48
N ALA A 10 25.90 19.29 7.80
CA ALA A 10 24.61 18.97 8.39
C ALA A 10 24.57 17.44 8.52
N LEU A 11 24.87 16.94 9.72
CA LEU A 11 24.66 15.56 10.09
C LEU A 11 23.13 15.33 10.17
N VAL A 12 22.50 14.99 9.04
CA VAL A 12 21.14 14.44 9.05
C VAL A 12 21.26 13.03 9.59
N ILE A 13 21.16 12.90 10.91
CA ILE A 13 21.13 11.61 11.60
C ILE A 13 19.87 10.90 11.09
N GLY A 14 20.08 9.80 10.35
CA GLY A 14 19.04 8.99 9.75
C GLY A 14 18.02 8.54 10.81
N MET A 15 16.82 9.10 10.73
CA MET A 15 15.66 8.43 11.29
C MET A 15 15.45 7.14 10.49
N PRO A 16 15.20 5.99 11.13
CA PRO A 16 14.72 4.84 10.38
C PRO A 16 13.43 5.27 9.69
N VAL A 17 13.41 5.23 8.36
CA VAL A 17 12.17 5.32 7.61
C VAL A 17 11.42 4.05 7.97
N PHE A 18 10.53 4.13 8.96
CA PHE A 18 9.68 3.00 9.33
C PHE A 18 8.85 2.68 8.09
N ALA A 19 9.03 1.47 7.53
CA ALA A 19 8.19 0.99 6.45
C ALA A 19 6.72 1.08 6.89
N ALA A 20 5.92 1.84 6.15
CA ALA A 20 4.51 2.04 6.49
C ALA A 20 3.69 0.80 6.13
N GLU A 21 2.55 0.62 6.79
CA GLU A 21 1.58 -0.43 6.45
C GLU A 21 0.37 0.19 5.73
N HIS A 22 0.02 -0.37 4.58
CA HIS A 22 -1.09 0.08 3.73
C HIS A 22 -2.09 -1.04 3.52
N TRP A 23 -3.34 -0.81 3.91
CA TRP A 23 -4.45 -1.72 3.60
C TRP A 23 -5.11 -1.30 2.30
N ILE A 24 -5.14 -2.20 1.32
CA ILE A 24 -5.66 -1.92 -0.03
C ILE A 24 -6.80 -2.88 -0.37
N ASP A 25 -7.99 -2.30 -0.58
CA ASP A 25 -9.16 -3.01 -1.10
C ASP A 25 -9.12 -3.03 -2.62
N VAL A 26 -8.98 -4.21 -3.22
CA VAL A 26 -8.86 -4.34 -4.67
C VAL A 26 -10.19 -4.55 -5.40
N ARG A 27 -11.31 -4.46 -4.68
CA ARG A 27 -12.66 -4.58 -5.24
C ARG A 27 -13.07 -3.31 -6.00
N VAL A 28 -14.20 -3.41 -6.69
CA VAL A 28 -14.80 -2.25 -7.36
C VAL A 28 -15.32 -1.23 -6.33
N PRO A 29 -15.36 0.07 -6.68
CA PRO A 29 -15.71 1.13 -5.74
C PRO A 29 -17.06 0.93 -5.03
N GLU A 30 -18.05 0.37 -5.73
CA GLU A 30 -19.39 0.15 -5.17
C GLU A 30 -19.35 -0.83 -3.99
N GLN A 31 -18.49 -1.86 -4.06
CA GLN A 31 -18.33 -2.84 -2.97
C GLN A 31 -17.59 -2.24 -1.77
N TYR A 32 -16.58 -1.41 -2.04
CA TYR A 32 -15.85 -0.68 -1.01
C TYR A 32 -16.78 0.32 -0.30
N GLN A 33 -17.59 1.06 -1.05
CA GLN A 33 -18.55 2.03 -0.51
C GLN A 33 -19.60 1.37 0.38
N GLN A 34 -20.10 0.18 0.03
CA GLN A 34 -21.02 -0.57 0.89
C GLN A 34 -20.38 -0.98 2.21
N GLN A 35 -19.18 -1.57 2.14
CA GLN A 35 -18.42 -1.95 3.32
C GLN A 35 -16.93 -2.11 3.01
N HIS A 36 -16.06 -1.70 3.91
CA HIS A 36 -14.61 -1.87 3.77
C HIS A 36 -13.91 -1.92 5.13
N ILE A 37 -12.66 -2.36 5.15
CA ILE A 37 -11.83 -2.30 6.36
C ILE A 37 -11.52 -0.83 6.68
N GLN A 38 -11.68 -0.44 7.93
CA GLN A 38 -11.40 0.92 8.38
C GLN A 38 -9.94 1.30 8.09
N GLY A 39 -9.74 2.42 7.40
CA GLY A 39 -8.41 2.91 7.00
C GLY A 39 -7.85 2.29 5.72
N ALA A 40 -8.56 1.34 5.10
CA ALA A 40 -8.16 0.83 3.79
C ALA A 40 -8.35 1.89 2.69
N VAL A 41 -7.52 1.83 1.64
CA VAL A 41 -7.69 2.61 0.41
C VAL A 41 -8.25 1.71 -0.68
N ASN A 42 -9.21 2.21 -1.46
CA ASN A 42 -9.72 1.47 -2.61
C ASN A 42 -8.87 1.72 -3.86
N ILE A 43 -8.21 0.66 -4.33
CA ILE A 43 -7.53 0.62 -5.62
C ILE A 43 -8.05 -0.61 -6.38
N PRO A 44 -9.08 -0.46 -7.22
CA PRO A 44 -9.63 -1.59 -7.97
C PRO A 44 -8.55 -2.34 -8.75
N LEU A 45 -8.64 -3.67 -8.79
CA LEU A 45 -7.62 -4.52 -9.43
C LEU A 45 -7.22 -4.05 -10.84
N LYS A 46 -8.19 -3.57 -11.63
CA LYS A 46 -7.97 -3.08 -12.99
C LYS A 46 -7.13 -1.79 -13.06
N GLU A 47 -7.13 -1.00 -12.00
CA GLU A 47 -6.42 0.27 -11.89
C GLU A 47 -5.09 0.14 -11.13
N MET A 48 -4.81 -1.04 -10.57
CA MET A 48 -3.66 -1.29 -9.69
C MET A 48 -2.34 -0.78 -10.27
N LYS A 49 -2.01 -1.18 -11.50
CA LYS A 49 -0.76 -0.78 -12.17
C LYS A 49 -0.62 0.74 -12.36
N ALA A 50 -1.74 1.44 -12.54
CA ALA A 50 -1.75 2.87 -12.81
C ALA A 50 -1.73 3.72 -11.54
N ARG A 51 -2.35 3.24 -10.45
CA ARG A 51 -2.59 4.04 -9.24
C ARG A 51 -1.67 3.71 -8.06
N ILE A 52 -1.17 2.47 -7.95
CA ILE A 52 -0.47 2.05 -6.72
C ILE A 52 0.74 2.92 -6.38
N ALA A 53 1.53 3.36 -7.36
CA ALA A 53 2.73 4.16 -7.10
C ALA A 53 2.45 5.57 -6.56
N ALA A 54 1.21 6.08 -6.74
CA ALA A 54 0.80 7.35 -6.16
C ALA A 54 0.39 7.18 -4.68
N GLU A 55 -0.20 6.03 -4.32
CA GLU A 55 -0.66 5.73 -2.97
C GLU A 55 0.46 5.16 -2.09
N VAL A 56 1.28 4.28 -2.66
CA VAL A 56 2.39 3.59 -1.99
C VAL A 56 3.68 3.82 -2.81
N PRO A 57 4.31 4.99 -2.74
CA PRO A 57 5.50 5.29 -3.54
C PRO A 57 6.73 4.51 -3.09
N ASP A 58 6.84 4.17 -1.79
CA ASP A 58 7.92 3.35 -1.25
C ASP A 58 7.59 1.86 -1.44
N LYS A 59 8.34 1.20 -2.32
CA LYS A 59 8.16 -0.22 -2.62
C LYS A 59 8.57 -1.15 -1.47
N THR A 60 9.23 -0.61 -0.46
CA THR A 60 9.59 -1.35 0.76
C THR A 60 8.49 -1.30 1.81
N ASP A 61 7.45 -0.48 1.64
CA ASP A 61 6.29 -0.48 2.53
C ASP A 61 5.52 -1.80 2.50
N THR A 62 4.86 -2.12 3.61
CA THR A 62 3.99 -3.29 3.74
C THR A 62 2.64 -3.02 3.10
N VAL A 63 2.26 -3.79 2.09
CA VAL A 63 0.99 -3.69 1.38
C VAL A 63 0.13 -4.92 1.69
N LYS A 64 -0.97 -4.70 2.40
CA LYS A 64 -1.97 -5.69 2.80
C LYS A 64 -3.15 -5.64 1.81
N LEU A 65 -3.21 -6.60 0.90
CA LEU A 65 -4.26 -6.65 -0.13
C LEU A 65 -5.41 -7.56 0.30
N TYR A 66 -6.65 -7.11 0.13
CA TYR A 66 -7.82 -7.96 0.33
C TYR A 66 -8.90 -7.74 -0.73
N CYS A 67 -9.80 -8.70 -0.86
CA CYS A 67 -10.98 -8.58 -1.71
C CYS A 67 -12.19 -9.32 -1.12
N ASN A 68 -13.05 -9.94 -1.93
CA ASN A 68 -14.20 -10.71 -1.43
C ASN A 68 -13.80 -12.10 -0.91
N SER A 69 -12.81 -12.74 -1.55
CA SER A 69 -12.47 -14.15 -1.31
C SER A 69 -10.98 -14.49 -1.39
N GLY A 70 -10.12 -13.51 -1.60
CA GLY A 70 -8.67 -13.70 -1.78
C GLY A 70 -8.19 -13.85 -3.23
N ARG A 71 -9.08 -14.08 -4.20
CA ARG A 71 -8.67 -14.30 -5.61
C ARG A 71 -8.11 -13.05 -6.27
N GLN A 72 -8.84 -11.93 -6.22
CA GLN A 72 -8.41 -10.67 -6.86
C GLN A 72 -7.21 -10.06 -6.14
N SER A 73 -7.14 -10.19 -4.81
CA SER A 73 -5.99 -9.73 -4.02
C SER A 73 -4.74 -10.57 -4.27
N GLY A 74 -4.88 -11.87 -4.59
CA GLY A 74 -3.78 -12.69 -5.11
C GLY A 74 -3.24 -12.16 -6.44
N GLN A 75 -4.11 -11.85 -7.39
CA GLN A 75 -3.71 -11.25 -8.67
C GLN A 75 -3.02 -9.89 -8.49
N ALA A 76 -3.53 -9.04 -7.60
CA ALA A 76 -2.88 -7.78 -7.28
C ALA A 76 -1.50 -7.99 -6.64
N LYS A 77 -1.36 -8.97 -5.74
CA LYS A 77 -0.06 -9.30 -5.12
C LYS A 77 0.97 -9.66 -6.17
N ASP A 78 0.61 -10.51 -7.13
CA ASP A 78 1.51 -10.91 -8.20
C ASP A 78 1.95 -9.69 -9.03
N MET A 79 1.00 -8.82 -9.41
CA MET A 79 1.32 -7.57 -10.12
C MET A 79 2.26 -6.66 -9.32
N LEU A 80 2.03 -6.47 -8.02
CA LEU A 80 2.87 -5.61 -7.19
C LEU A 80 4.27 -6.21 -7.00
N THR A 81 4.36 -7.54 -6.87
CA THR A 81 5.65 -8.24 -6.81
C THR A 81 6.43 -8.04 -8.10
N GLU A 82 5.79 -8.17 -9.28
CA GLU A 82 6.39 -7.89 -10.59
C GLU A 82 6.83 -6.42 -10.73
N MET A 83 6.11 -5.49 -10.10
CA MET A 83 6.45 -4.08 -10.05
C MET A 83 7.57 -3.75 -9.05
N GLY A 84 8.03 -4.73 -8.26
CA GLY A 84 9.15 -4.60 -7.32
C GLY A 84 8.77 -4.18 -5.91
N TYR A 85 7.48 -4.27 -5.52
CA TYR A 85 7.08 -4.14 -4.12
C TYR A 85 7.56 -5.38 -3.35
N THR A 86 8.25 -5.17 -2.23
CA THR A 86 8.96 -6.26 -1.54
C THR A 86 8.17 -6.85 -0.38
N GLN A 87 7.17 -6.15 0.13
CA GLN A 87 6.39 -6.58 1.30
C GLN A 87 4.89 -6.59 0.97
N VAL A 88 4.44 -7.54 0.13
CA VAL A 88 3.04 -7.63 -0.29
C VAL A 88 2.39 -8.94 0.17
N THR A 89 1.27 -8.85 0.88
CA THR A 89 0.51 -10.01 1.34
C THR A 89 -0.92 -10.01 0.81
N ASN A 90 -1.45 -11.21 0.59
CA ASN A 90 -2.86 -11.44 0.28
C ASN A 90 -3.54 -11.85 1.59
N GLU A 91 -4.32 -10.93 2.16
CA GLU A 91 -5.06 -11.12 3.42
C GLU A 91 -6.41 -11.81 3.22
N GLY A 92 -6.73 -12.23 1.98
CA GLY A 92 -7.90 -13.03 1.68
C GLY A 92 -9.17 -12.21 1.41
N GLY A 93 -10.29 -12.72 1.90
CA GLY A 93 -11.60 -12.07 1.79
C GLY A 93 -11.89 -11.14 2.97
N ILE A 94 -12.65 -10.07 2.75
CA ILE A 94 -13.06 -9.10 3.78
C ILE A 94 -13.68 -9.76 5.03
N ASN A 95 -14.42 -10.86 4.84
CA ASN A 95 -15.08 -11.59 5.92
C ASN A 95 -14.11 -12.46 6.75
N GLN A 96 -12.88 -12.67 6.28
CA GLN A 96 -11.84 -13.42 6.99
C GLN A 96 -10.97 -12.50 7.86
N ILE A 97 -11.07 -11.19 7.66
CA ILE A 97 -10.21 -10.20 8.32
C ILE A 97 -10.94 -9.62 9.54
N ALA A 98 -10.30 -9.74 10.70
CA ALA A 98 -10.81 -9.33 12.01
C ALA A 98 -10.51 -7.87 12.37
N LEU A 99 -10.40 -7.00 11.37
CA LEU A 99 -10.29 -5.55 11.56
C LEU A 99 -11.67 -4.88 11.57
N PRO A 100 -11.81 -3.72 12.23
CA PRO A 100 -13.04 -2.91 12.16
C PRO A 100 -13.43 -2.64 10.71
N LYS A 101 -14.74 -2.71 10.44
CA LYS A 101 -15.30 -2.43 9.13
C LYS A 101 -16.13 -1.15 9.20
N VAL A 102 -16.01 -0.32 8.17
CA VAL A 102 -16.92 0.78 7.91
C VAL A 102 -18.02 0.24 7.02
N GLU A 103 -19.27 0.41 7.43
CA GLU A 103 -20.47 0.03 6.67
C GLU A 103 -21.28 1.29 6.41
N ASN A 104 -21.56 1.58 5.14
CA ASN A 104 -22.45 2.68 4.78
C ASN A 104 -23.81 2.07 4.43
N GLN A 105 -24.79 2.33 5.29
CA GLN A 105 -26.19 1.96 5.09
C GLN A 105 -26.83 2.79 3.98
#